data_AF-A0A1I7Y5D0-F1
#
_entry.id   AF-A0A1I7Y5D0-F1
#
_cell.length_a   1.000
_cell.length_b   1.000
_cell.length_c   1.000
_cell.angle_alpha   90.00
_cell.angle_beta   90.00
_cell.angle_gamma   90.00
#
_symmetry.space_group_name_H-M   'P 1'
#
loop_
_entity.id
_entity.type
_entity.pdbx_description
1 polymer ?
#
loop_
_entity_poly.entity_id
_entity_poly.type
_entity_poly.pdbx_seq_one_letter_code
_entity_poly.pdbx_strand_id
1 'polypeptide(L)'
;EYLPMEWLADPTAWLGLATLIVLELVLGIDNLVFIAILADKLPPHQRDRARVIGLSLALIMRLGLLASISWMVTLTAPLFEVFDKSFSGRDLIMLFGGVFLLFKATMELHERLEGHVAHHQGPARHSAFWPIVAQIVVLDAVFSLDAVITAVGMVEHLSIMMIAVIFSIGIMIVASKPLTRFVNAHPTADEVGEDIADLVEDGDEQ
;
A
#
# COMPACT_ATOMS: atom_id res chain seq x y z
N GLU A 1 -24.08 4.16 -14.77
CA GLU A 1 -23.94 4.39 -16.22
C GLU A 1 -22.46 4.54 -16.52
N TYR A 2 -21.75 3.42 -16.64
CA TYR A 2 -20.27 3.43 -16.55
C TYR A 2 -19.69 2.42 -17.52
N LEU A 3 -19.65 2.78 -18.81
CA LEU A 3 -18.70 2.33 -19.83
C LEU A 3 -18.94 3.08 -21.17
N PRO A 4 -19.15 4.41 -21.23
CA PRO A 4 -18.99 5.08 -22.51
C PRO A 4 -17.49 5.25 -22.74
N MET A 5 -16.96 4.54 -23.74
CA MET A 5 -15.57 4.66 -24.16
C MET A 5 -15.31 5.94 -24.98
N GLU A 6 -16.07 6.99 -24.65
CA GLU A 6 -16.08 8.31 -25.29
C GLU A 6 -14.77 9.05 -25.02
N TRP A 7 -14.17 8.83 -23.85
CA TRP A 7 -12.89 9.41 -23.47
C TRP A 7 -11.71 8.92 -24.34
N LEU A 8 -11.81 7.77 -25.01
CA LEU A 8 -10.73 7.29 -25.89
C LEU A 8 -10.50 8.23 -27.08
N ALA A 9 -11.54 8.94 -27.51
CA ALA A 9 -11.46 9.89 -28.62
C ALA A 9 -11.06 11.30 -28.16
N ASP A 10 -11.00 11.56 -26.85
CA ASP A 10 -10.69 12.86 -26.27
C ASP A 10 -9.20 12.97 -25.90
N PRO A 11 -8.40 13.82 -26.57
CA PRO A 11 -6.99 14.03 -26.24
C PRO A 11 -6.74 14.45 -24.78
N THR A 12 -7.69 15.15 -24.15
CA THR A 12 -7.54 15.62 -22.76
C THR A 12 -7.60 14.48 -21.75
N ALA A 13 -8.41 13.45 -22.03
CA ALA A 13 -8.49 12.25 -21.20
C ALA A 13 -7.18 11.46 -21.18
N TRP A 14 -6.48 11.37 -22.32
CA TRP A 14 -5.16 10.74 -22.41
C TRP A 14 -4.08 11.53 -21.65
N LEU A 15 -4.14 12.87 -21.68
CA LEU A 15 -3.26 13.71 -20.86
C LEU A 15 -3.54 13.53 -19.36
N GLY A 16 -4.82 13.44 -18.97
CA GLY A 16 -5.21 13.13 -17.60
C GLY A 16 -4.69 11.76 -17.16
N LEU A 17 -4.83 10.73 -18.00
CA LEU A 17 -4.30 9.39 -17.74
C LEU A 17 -2.77 9.42 -17.54
N ALA A 18 -2.04 10.07 -18.44
CA ALA A 18 -0.59 10.18 -18.34
C ALA A 18 -0.15 10.92 -17.07
N THR A 19 -0.85 12.01 -16.73
CA THR A 19 -0.57 12.79 -15.52
C THR A 19 -0.81 11.96 -14.27
N LEU A 20 -1.93 11.22 -14.22
CA LEU A 20 -2.23 10.32 -13.11
C LEU A 20 -1.16 9.24 -12.95
N ILE A 21 -0.74 8.57 -14.04
CA ILE A 21 0.33 7.57 -13.98
C ILE A 21 1.60 8.19 -13.42
N VAL A 22 2.00 9.39 -13.88
CA VAL A 22 3.19 10.06 -13.37
C VAL A 22 3.06 10.38 -11.88
N LEU A 23 1.94 10.94 -11.44
CA LEU A 23 1.72 11.27 -10.02
C LEU A 23 1.69 10.03 -9.14
N GLU A 24 1.05 8.97 -9.59
CA GLU A 24 1.03 7.70 -8.86
C GLU A 24 2.40 7.05 -8.78
N LEU A 25 3.23 7.17 -9.81
CA LEU A 25 4.61 6.71 -9.75
C LEU A 25 5.44 7.55 -8.79
N VAL A 26 5.34 8.88 -8.85
CA VAL A 26 6.07 9.78 -7.94
C VAL A 26 5.70 9.53 -6.49
N LEU A 27 4.40 9.50 -6.17
CA LEU A 27 3.90 9.20 -4.83
C LEU A 27 4.13 7.73 -4.43
N GLY A 28 4.15 6.83 -5.40
CA GLY A 28 4.33 5.39 -5.21
C GLY A 28 5.78 4.96 -4.99
N ILE A 29 6.78 5.82 -5.27
CA ILE A 29 8.19 5.51 -5.01
C ILE A 29 8.43 5.28 -3.52
N ASP A 30 7.85 6.11 -2.65
CA ASP A 30 7.99 5.97 -1.19
C ASP A 30 7.43 4.63 -0.72
N ASN A 31 6.25 4.26 -1.23
CA ASN A 31 5.62 2.97 -0.97
C ASN A 31 6.48 1.79 -1.47
N LEU A 32 7.17 1.93 -2.61
CA LEU A 32 8.07 0.91 -3.13
C LEU A 32 9.30 0.71 -2.23
N VAL A 33 9.86 1.79 -1.68
CA VAL A 33 10.99 1.75 -0.73
C VAL A 33 10.58 1.01 0.55
N PHE A 34 9.41 1.32 1.13
CA PHE A 34 8.89 0.60 2.30
C PHE A 34 8.71 -0.90 2.04
N ILE A 35 8.17 -1.27 0.89
CA ILE A 35 7.99 -2.67 0.49
C ILE A 35 9.34 -3.38 0.36
N ALA A 36 10.34 -2.72 -0.24
CA ALA A 36 11.68 -3.27 -0.37
C ALA A 36 12.31 -3.54 1.02
N ILE A 37 12.23 -2.57 1.93
CA ILE A 37 12.74 -2.69 3.31
C ILE A 37 12.05 -3.81 4.07
N LEU A 38 10.72 -3.91 3.99
CA LEU A 38 9.95 -4.94 4.68
C LEU A 38 10.19 -6.34 4.12
N ALA A 39 10.26 -6.46 2.79
CA ALA A 39 10.57 -7.72 2.14
C ALA A 39 11.99 -8.19 2.47
N ASP A 40 12.93 -7.29 2.77
CA ASP A 40 14.30 -7.68 3.10
C ASP A 40 14.44 -8.42 4.44
N LYS A 41 13.49 -8.20 5.35
CA LYS A 41 13.38 -8.95 6.61
C LYS A 41 13.05 -10.43 6.39
N LEU A 42 12.65 -10.84 5.19
CA LEU A 42 12.41 -12.23 4.84
C LEU A 42 13.66 -12.94 4.30
N PRO A 43 13.73 -14.28 4.43
CA PRO A 43 14.76 -15.07 3.76
C PRO A 43 14.80 -14.79 2.24
N PRO A 44 15.98 -14.78 1.59
CA PRO A 44 16.14 -14.40 0.18
C PRO A 44 15.19 -15.11 -0.79
N HIS A 45 14.87 -16.38 -0.53
CA HIS A 45 13.97 -17.20 -1.35
C HIS A 45 12.48 -16.78 -1.25
N GLN A 46 12.08 -16.03 -0.22
CA GLN A 46 10.70 -15.58 0.00
C GLN A 46 10.47 -14.12 -0.39
N ARG A 47 11.53 -13.30 -0.47
CA ARG A 47 11.42 -11.84 -0.72
C ARG A 47 10.63 -11.53 -2.00
N ASP A 48 10.95 -12.20 -3.10
CA ASP A 48 10.26 -12.01 -4.39
C ASP A 48 8.77 -12.38 -4.30
N ARG A 49 8.44 -13.47 -3.60
CA ARG A 49 7.04 -13.89 -3.40
C ARG A 49 6.28 -12.91 -2.52
N ALA A 50 6.87 -12.45 -1.43
CA ALA A 50 6.25 -11.49 -0.54
C ALA A 50 5.97 -10.15 -1.25
N ARG A 51 6.89 -9.69 -2.10
CA ARG A 51 6.70 -8.48 -2.92
C ARG A 51 5.54 -8.63 -3.89
N VAL A 52 5.53 -9.71 -4.69
CA VAL A 52 4.48 -9.91 -5.70
C VAL A 52 3.12 -10.11 -5.03
N ILE A 53 3.02 -10.93 -3.99
CA ILE A 53 1.76 -11.18 -3.27
C ILE A 53 1.30 -9.92 -2.55
N GLY A 54 2.19 -9.22 -1.86
CA GLY A 54 1.91 -7.96 -1.18
C GLY A 54 1.41 -6.89 -2.16
N LEU A 55 2.12 -6.66 -3.27
CA LEU A 55 1.73 -5.69 -4.31
C LEU A 55 0.41 -6.07 -5.00
N SER A 56 0.14 -7.37 -5.18
CA SER A 56 -1.13 -7.83 -5.77
C SER A 56 -2.30 -7.60 -4.82
N LEU A 57 -2.13 -7.88 -3.53
CA LEU A 57 -3.14 -7.59 -2.50
C LEU A 57 -3.35 -6.09 -2.32
N ALA A 58 -2.27 -5.30 -2.33
CA ALA A 58 -2.29 -3.85 -2.32
C ALA A 58 -3.09 -3.27 -3.51
N LEU A 59 -2.89 -3.79 -4.73
CA LEU A 59 -3.68 -3.39 -5.90
C LEU A 59 -5.17 -3.62 -5.69
N ILE A 60 -5.57 -4.80 -5.20
CA ILE A 60 -6.97 -5.11 -4.93
C ILE A 60 -7.54 -4.13 -3.89
N MET A 61 -6.80 -3.89 -2.81
CA MET A 61 -7.19 -2.92 -1.78
C MET A 61 -7.33 -1.50 -2.35
N ARG A 62 -6.40 -1.06 -3.21
CA ARG A 62 -6.42 0.26 -3.82
C ARG A 62 -7.58 0.44 -4.78
N LEU A 63 -7.90 -0.56 -5.59
CA LEU A 63 -9.10 -0.57 -6.43
C LEU A 63 -10.38 -0.57 -5.57
N GLY A 64 -10.39 -1.32 -4.47
CA GLY A 64 -11.47 -1.30 -3.48
C GLY A 64 -11.66 0.07 -2.84
N LEU A 65 -10.57 0.74 -2.43
CA LEU A 65 -10.58 2.09 -1.88
C LEU A 65 -11.06 3.12 -2.91
N LEU A 66 -10.54 3.06 -4.13
CA LEU A 66 -10.97 3.92 -5.25
C LEU A 66 -12.46 3.73 -5.56
N ALA A 67 -12.94 2.50 -5.64
CA ALA A 67 -14.36 2.21 -5.84
C ALA A 67 -15.21 2.68 -4.66
N SER A 68 -14.74 2.50 -3.43
CA SER A 68 -15.41 2.97 -2.21
C SER A 68 -15.53 4.49 -2.17
N ILE A 69 -14.45 5.19 -2.52
CA ILE A 69 -14.42 6.66 -2.57
C ILE A 69 -15.27 7.18 -3.72
N SER A 70 -15.18 6.59 -4.91
CA SER A 70 -16.01 6.96 -6.06
C SER A 70 -17.50 6.79 -5.74
N TRP A 71 -17.85 5.67 -5.09
CA TRP A 71 -19.21 5.45 -4.60
C TRP A 71 -19.61 6.48 -3.53
N MET A 72 -18.72 6.80 -2.59
CA MET A 72 -18.93 7.80 -1.55
C MET A 72 -19.12 9.22 -2.11
N VAL A 73 -18.36 9.61 -3.14
CA VAL A 73 -18.52 10.91 -3.83
C VAL A 73 -19.87 10.97 -4.54
N THR A 74 -20.32 9.86 -5.13
CA THR A 74 -21.67 9.79 -5.72
C THR A 74 -22.77 10.00 -4.66
N LEU A 75 -22.53 9.61 -3.40
CA LEU A 75 -23.42 9.80 -2.25
C LEU A 75 -23.35 11.21 -1.61
N THR A 76 -22.43 12.07 -2.08
CA THR A 76 -22.42 13.51 -1.73
C THR A 76 -23.36 14.34 -2.59
N ALA A 77 -23.99 13.75 -3.62
CA ALA A 77 -25.19 14.33 -4.23
C ALA A 77 -26.31 14.36 -3.17
N PRO A 78 -26.92 15.51 -2.87
CA PRO A 78 -27.89 15.64 -1.79
C PRO A 78 -29.13 14.80 -2.11
N LEU A 79 -29.34 13.69 -1.39
CA LEU A 79 -30.48 12.80 -1.62
C LEU A 79 -31.79 13.36 -1.04
N PHE A 80 -31.73 14.06 0.10
CA PHE A 80 -32.87 14.77 0.70
C PHE A 80 -32.39 15.91 1.63
N GLU A 81 -33.02 17.09 1.54
CA GLU A 81 -32.90 18.16 2.53
C GLU A 81 -34.03 18.03 3.57
N VAL A 82 -33.69 17.83 4.84
CA VAL A 82 -34.64 17.86 5.95
C VAL A 82 -34.04 18.71 7.07
N PHE A 83 -34.70 19.81 7.44
CA PHE A 83 -34.35 20.69 8.56
C PHE A 83 -32.91 21.26 8.54
N ASP A 84 -32.45 21.78 7.39
CA ASP A 84 -31.20 22.56 7.28
C ASP A 84 -29.93 21.79 7.72
N LYS A 85 -30.02 20.46 7.80
CA LYS A 85 -28.90 19.54 8.03
C LYS A 85 -28.90 18.47 6.95
N SER A 86 -27.99 18.60 5.99
CA SER A 86 -27.73 17.59 4.98
C SER A 86 -27.15 16.33 5.63
N PHE A 87 -27.94 15.28 5.80
CA PHE A 87 -27.43 13.98 6.21
C PHE A 87 -27.00 13.22 4.96
N SER A 88 -25.71 13.20 4.68
CA SER A 88 -25.18 12.49 3.50
C SER A 88 -25.03 11.00 3.82
N GLY A 89 -25.21 10.14 2.82
CA GLY A 89 -24.85 8.72 2.93
C GLY A 89 -23.38 8.52 3.35
N ARG A 90 -22.52 9.52 3.10
CA ARG A 90 -21.16 9.64 3.62
C ARG A 90 -21.08 9.49 5.13
N ASP A 91 -21.96 10.14 5.88
CA ASP A 91 -21.88 10.19 7.34
C ASP A 91 -22.27 8.84 7.94
N LEU A 92 -23.26 8.18 7.34
CA LEU A 92 -23.71 6.85 7.75
C LEU A 92 -22.65 5.79 7.42
N ILE A 93 -22.03 5.85 6.24
CA ILE A 93 -20.99 4.91 5.82
C ILE A 93 -19.67 5.18 6.57
N MET A 94 -19.30 6.43 6.86
CA MET A 94 -18.15 6.73 7.71
C MET A 94 -18.35 6.21 9.14
N LEU A 95 -19.57 6.33 9.68
CA LEU A 95 -19.90 5.77 10.98
C LEU A 95 -19.80 4.24 10.97
N PHE A 96 -20.42 3.57 9.98
CA PHE A 96 -20.39 2.11 9.87
C PHE A 96 -18.99 1.57 9.54
N GLY A 97 -18.27 2.22 8.62
CA GLY A 97 -16.91 1.88 8.24
C GLY A 97 -15.92 2.11 9.38
N GLY A 98 -16.05 3.21 10.12
CA GLY A 98 -15.25 3.48 11.32
C GLY A 98 -15.49 2.46 12.42
N VAL A 99 -16.75 2.10 12.69
CA VAL A 99 -17.10 1.04 13.66
C VAL A 99 -16.61 -0.33 13.20
N PHE A 100 -16.71 -0.65 11.91
CA PHE A 100 -16.20 -1.89 11.34
C PHE A 100 -14.67 -2.00 11.45
N LEU A 101 -13.95 -0.92 11.18
CA LEU A 101 -12.50 -0.86 11.35
C LEU A 101 -12.09 -0.98 12.83
N LEU A 102 -12.80 -0.32 13.75
CA LEU A 102 -12.55 -0.46 15.18
C LEU A 102 -12.81 -1.88 15.68
N PHE A 103 -13.90 -2.52 15.23
CA PHE A 103 -14.23 -3.90 15.56
C PHE A 103 -13.16 -4.86 15.04
N LYS A 104 -12.76 -4.72 13.76
CA LYS A 104 -11.71 -5.53 13.15
C LYS A 104 -10.34 -5.31 13.80
N ALA A 105 -9.96 -4.07 14.08
CA ALA A 105 -8.71 -3.74 14.77
C ALA A 105 -8.69 -4.32 16.19
N THR A 106 -9.82 -4.26 16.90
CA THR A 106 -9.95 -4.86 18.24
C THR A 106 -9.85 -6.38 18.18
N MET A 107 -10.53 -7.02 17.22
CA MET A 107 -10.51 -8.47 17.06
C MET A 107 -9.11 -8.96 16.64
N GLU A 108 -8.44 -8.27 15.72
CA GLU A 108 -7.09 -8.62 15.27
C GLU A 108 -6.04 -8.34 16.37
N LEU A 109 -6.22 -7.30 17.17
CA LEU A 109 -5.38 -7.02 18.33
C LEU A 109 -5.60 -8.04 19.45
N HIS A 110 -6.84 -8.48 19.67
CA HIS A 110 -7.19 -9.52 20.65
C HIS A 110 -6.60 -10.87 20.25
N GLU A 111 -6.63 -11.21 18.95
CA GLU A 111 -6.04 -12.44 18.41
C GLU A 111 -4.50 -12.43 18.46
N ARG A 112 -3.88 -11.24 18.32
CA ARG A 112 -2.42 -11.05 18.53
C ARG A 112 -2.02 -11.05 20.01
N LEU A 113 -2.94 -10.71 20.93
CA LEU A 113 -2.72 -10.72 22.37
C LEU A 113 -2.97 -12.11 23.00
N GLU A 114 -3.88 -12.91 22.45
CA GLU A 114 -4.19 -14.26 22.94
C GLU A 114 -3.35 -15.38 22.28
N GLY A 115 -2.74 -15.12 21.11
CA GLY A 115 -1.93 -16.08 20.38
C GLY A 115 -0.49 -16.27 20.89
N HIS A 116 -0.30 -16.62 22.17
CA HIS A 116 0.98 -17.13 22.70
C HIS A 116 1.00 -18.64 22.97
N VAL A 117 -0.02 -19.42 22.60
CA VAL A 117 0.02 -20.87 22.83
C VAL A 117 -0.62 -21.67 21.68
N ALA A 118 0.17 -21.90 20.63
CA ALA A 118 0.09 -23.14 19.89
C ALA A 118 1.51 -23.66 19.69
N HIS A 119 1.93 -24.53 20.61
CA HIS A 119 3.13 -25.34 20.50
C HIS A 119 3.14 -26.08 19.16
N HIS A 120 4.03 -25.68 18.26
CA HIS A 120 4.64 -26.61 17.32
C HIS A 120 6.16 -26.46 17.42
N GLN A 121 6.76 -27.48 18.02
CA GLN A 121 8.19 -27.71 18.07
C GLN A 121 8.68 -27.95 16.62
N GLY A 122 9.51 -27.04 16.09
CA GLY A 122 10.09 -27.10 14.75
C GLY A 122 10.74 -25.76 14.38
N PRO A 123 11.79 -25.71 13.54
CA PRO A 123 12.69 -24.57 13.44
C PRO A 123 11.95 -23.31 12.97
N ALA A 124 11.97 -22.30 13.83
CA ALA A 124 11.29 -21.02 13.71
C ALA A 124 11.85 -20.15 12.57
N ARG A 125 11.55 -20.48 11.30
CA ARG A 125 11.92 -19.65 10.14
C ARG A 125 10.78 -19.39 9.14
N HIS A 126 9.59 -19.97 9.36
CA HIS A 126 8.43 -19.84 8.46
C HIS A 126 7.32 -18.89 8.94
N SER A 127 7.42 -18.33 10.15
CA SER A 127 6.36 -17.51 10.75
C SER A 127 6.33 -16.04 10.29
N ALA A 128 7.43 -15.50 9.75
CA ALA A 128 7.52 -14.08 9.41
C ALA A 128 6.86 -13.66 8.08
N PHE A 129 6.49 -14.61 7.21
CA PHE A 129 5.99 -14.30 5.86
C PHE A 129 4.67 -13.52 5.85
N TRP A 130 3.62 -14.10 6.43
CA TRP A 130 2.29 -13.49 6.45
C TRP A 130 2.23 -12.16 7.23
N PRO A 131 2.89 -12.01 8.39
CA PRO A 131 2.97 -10.72 9.08
C PRO A 131 3.60 -9.61 8.23
N ILE A 132 4.64 -9.92 7.45
CA ILE A 132 5.31 -8.93 6.58
C ILE A 132 4.41 -8.56 5.40
N VAL A 133 3.75 -9.54 4.78
CA VAL A 133 2.77 -9.27 3.71
C VAL A 133 1.61 -8.41 4.24
N ALA A 134 1.11 -8.68 5.44
CA ALA A 134 0.07 -7.87 6.07
C ALA A 134 0.54 -6.43 6.33
N GLN A 135 1.77 -6.23 6.82
CA GLN A 135 2.35 -4.90 7.00
C GLN A 135 2.47 -4.12 5.69
N ILE A 136 2.88 -4.79 4.61
CA ILE A 136 2.91 -4.19 3.26
C ILE A 136 1.52 -3.68 2.88
N VAL A 137 0.48 -4.51 3.03
CA VAL A 137 -0.89 -4.15 2.64
C VAL A 137 -1.44 -3.00 3.50
N VAL A 138 -1.19 -3.01 4.81
CA VAL A 138 -1.67 -1.96 5.71
C VAL A 138 -0.98 -0.62 5.42
N LEU A 139 0.34 -0.62 5.25
CA LEU A 139 1.08 0.60 4.92
C LEU A 139 0.68 1.15 3.55
N ASP A 140 0.52 0.28 2.54
CA ASP A 140 0.05 0.66 1.22
C ASP A 140 -1.36 1.26 1.28
N ALA A 141 -2.27 0.69 2.07
CA ALA A 141 -3.62 1.24 2.22
C ALA A 141 -3.61 2.67 2.80
N VAL A 142 -2.72 2.95 3.76
CA VAL A 142 -2.57 4.29 4.35
C VAL A 142 -1.97 5.26 3.33
N PHE A 143 -0.90 4.89 2.64
CA PHE A 143 -0.26 5.77 1.64
C PHE A 143 -1.11 5.97 0.38
N SER A 144 -1.86 4.94 -0.03
CA SER A 144 -2.71 5.01 -1.21
C SER A 144 -3.94 5.88 -1.02
N LEU A 145 -4.35 6.19 0.22
CA LEU A 145 -5.47 7.08 0.49
C LEU A 145 -5.24 8.48 -0.11
N ASP A 146 -4.05 9.04 0.08
CA ASP A 146 -3.70 10.37 -0.42
C ASP A 146 -3.63 10.41 -1.96
N ALA A 147 -3.06 9.36 -2.55
CA ALA A 147 -2.99 9.20 -4.00
C ALA A 147 -4.38 9.07 -4.62
N VAL A 148 -5.28 8.31 -3.99
CA VAL A 148 -6.67 8.13 -4.46
C VAL A 148 -7.47 9.43 -4.32
N ILE A 149 -7.33 10.16 -3.21
CA ILE A 149 -7.98 11.46 -3.03
C ILE A 149 -7.52 12.45 -4.11
N THR A 150 -6.22 12.49 -4.38
CA THR A 150 -5.64 13.34 -5.44
C THR A 150 -6.19 12.97 -6.81
N ALA A 151 -6.27 11.68 -7.12
CA ALA A 151 -6.79 11.20 -8.40
C ALA A 151 -8.25 11.59 -8.62
N VAL A 152 -9.09 11.40 -7.60
CA VAL A 152 -10.52 11.77 -7.61
C VAL A 152 -10.70 13.29 -7.78
N GLY A 153 -9.77 14.09 -7.24
CA GLY A 153 -9.77 15.54 -7.44
C GLY A 153 -9.26 16.01 -8.81
N MET A 154 -8.64 15.13 -9.61
CA MET A 154 -7.98 15.49 -10.87
C MET A 154 -8.72 15.02 -12.12
N VAL A 155 -9.33 13.82 -12.08
CA VAL A 155 -9.98 13.22 -13.24
C VAL A 155 -11.35 12.67 -12.86
N GLU A 156 -12.37 13.07 -13.63
CA GLU A 156 -13.77 12.71 -13.36
C GLU A 156 -14.08 11.24 -13.71
N HIS A 157 -13.36 10.67 -14.66
CA HIS A 157 -13.63 9.32 -15.16
C HIS A 157 -12.95 8.25 -14.30
N LEU A 158 -13.77 7.48 -13.57
CA LEU A 158 -13.32 6.33 -12.77
C LEU A 158 -12.51 5.31 -13.58
N SER A 159 -12.87 5.07 -14.84
CA SER A 159 -12.13 4.16 -15.73
C SER A 159 -10.68 4.60 -15.95
N ILE A 160 -10.45 5.91 -16.10
CA ILE A 160 -9.11 6.46 -16.30
C ILE A 160 -8.27 6.26 -15.03
N MET A 161 -8.85 6.56 -13.86
CA MET A 161 -8.18 6.34 -12.58
C MET A 161 -7.82 4.86 -12.34
N MET A 162 -8.74 3.93 -12.62
CA MET A 162 -8.46 2.49 -12.49
C MET A 162 -7.35 2.02 -13.43
N ILE A 163 -7.34 2.48 -14.68
CA ILE A 163 -6.30 2.14 -15.65
C ILE A 163 -4.94 2.69 -15.18
N ALA A 164 -4.90 3.93 -14.67
CA ALA A 164 -3.68 4.50 -14.11
C ALA A 164 -3.13 3.63 -12.97
N VAL A 165 -3.96 3.30 -11.96
CA VAL A 165 -3.57 2.47 -10.81
C VAL A 165 -2.98 1.14 -11.24
N ILE A 166 -3.64 0.44 -12.15
CA ILE A 166 -3.22 -0.88 -12.63
C ILE A 166 -1.88 -0.77 -13.37
N PHE A 167 -1.74 0.22 -14.24
CA PHE A 167 -0.52 0.43 -15.01
C PHE A 167 0.66 0.82 -14.11
N SER A 168 0.44 1.74 -13.18
CA SER A 168 1.42 2.18 -12.18
C SER A 168 1.91 1.01 -11.33
N ILE A 169 1.02 0.17 -10.78
CA ILE A 169 1.42 -1.01 -10.00
C ILE A 169 2.17 -2.02 -10.87
N GLY A 170 1.78 -2.20 -12.14
CA GLY A 170 2.53 -3.04 -13.07
C GLY A 170 3.99 -2.61 -13.19
N ILE A 171 4.24 -1.29 -13.32
CA ILE A 171 5.58 -0.72 -13.30
C ILE A 171 6.27 -0.94 -11.95
N MET A 172 5.58 -0.72 -10.84
CA MET A 172 6.13 -0.92 -9.49
C MET A 172 6.57 -2.37 -9.24
N ILE A 173 5.82 -3.37 -9.71
CA ILE A 173 6.21 -4.78 -9.61
C ILE A 173 7.55 -5.02 -10.31
N VAL A 174 7.70 -4.49 -11.54
CA VAL A 174 8.95 -4.60 -12.31
C VAL A 174 10.10 -3.84 -11.63
N ALA A 175 9.84 -2.64 -11.10
CA ALA A 175 10.83 -1.78 -10.45
C ALA A 175 11.22 -2.24 -9.03
N SER A 176 10.38 -3.03 -8.36
CA SER A 176 10.62 -3.48 -6.97
C SER A 176 11.89 -4.32 -6.82
N LYS A 177 12.21 -5.15 -7.81
CA LYS A 177 13.40 -6.02 -7.82
C LYS A 177 14.72 -5.24 -7.86
N PRO A 178 14.96 -4.35 -8.85
CA PRO A 178 16.17 -3.55 -8.88
C PRO A 178 16.28 -2.60 -7.69
N LEU A 179 15.16 -2.02 -7.22
CA LEU A 179 15.18 -1.15 -6.04
C LEU A 179 15.64 -1.91 -4.79
N THR A 180 15.10 -3.11 -4.55
CA THR A 180 15.51 -3.93 -3.40
C THR A 180 17.01 -4.24 -3.45
N ARG A 181 17.56 -4.55 -4.64
CA ARG A 181 19.00 -4.79 -4.80
C ARG A 181 19.82 -3.53 -4.52
N PHE A 182 19.33 -2.36 -4.92
CA PHE A 182 19.99 -1.08 -4.68
C PHE A 182 20.02 -0.72 -3.18
N VAL A 183 18.89 -0.88 -2.50
CA VAL A 183 18.77 -0.64 -1.05
C VAL A 183 19.69 -1.60 -0.27
N ASN A 184 19.75 -2.87 -0.67
CA ASN A 184 20.59 -3.88 0.01
C ASN A 184 22.09 -3.73 -0.29
N ALA A 185 22.46 -3.10 -1.40
CA ALA A 185 23.86 -2.93 -1.78
C ALA A 185 24.55 -1.77 -1.05
N HIS A 186 23.81 -0.95 -0.30
CA HIS A 186 24.37 0.15 0.50
C HIS A 186 23.99 0.05 1.98
N PRO A 187 24.51 -0.95 2.73
CA PRO A 187 24.46 -0.97 4.18
C PRO A 187 25.64 -0.15 4.72
N THR A 188 25.70 1.16 4.44
CA THR A 188 26.80 2.05 4.89
C THR A 188 26.92 2.21 6.41
N ALA A 189 26.16 1.45 7.21
CA ALA A 189 26.27 1.41 8.67
C ALA A 189 26.95 0.14 9.21
N ASP A 190 27.12 -0.92 8.41
CA ASP A 190 27.72 -2.17 8.89
C ASP A 190 29.25 -2.19 8.70
N GLU A 191 29.79 -1.69 7.58
CA GLU A 191 31.24 -1.63 7.33
C GLU A 191 31.99 -0.75 8.35
N VAL A 192 31.37 0.34 8.82
CA VAL A 192 32.00 1.24 9.83
C VAL A 192 32.01 0.60 11.22
N GLY A 193 31.08 -0.31 11.52
CA GLY A 193 31.04 -1.03 12.79
C GLY A 193 32.08 -2.16 12.86
N GLU A 194 32.31 -2.84 11.74
CA GLU A 194 33.29 -3.94 11.62
C GLU A 194 34.73 -3.39 11.61
N ASP A 195 35.01 -2.29 10.90
CA ASP A 195 36.31 -1.60 10.95
C ASP A 195 36.68 -1.10 12.36
N ILE A 196 35.69 -0.66 13.16
CA ILE A 196 35.94 -0.23 14.54
C ILE A 196 36.15 -1.44 15.47
N ALA A 197 35.48 -2.57 15.23
CA ALA A 197 35.69 -3.78 16.00
C ALA A 197 37.08 -4.38 15.74
N ASP A 198 37.50 -4.44 14.48
CA ASP A 198 38.83 -4.92 14.08
C ASP A 198 39.94 -4.02 14.64
N LEU A 199 39.76 -2.69 14.66
CA LEU A 199 40.72 -1.76 15.26
C LEU A 199 40.80 -1.85 16.80
N VAL A 200 39.75 -2.36 17.47
CA VAL A 200 39.74 -2.59 18.91
C VAL A 200 40.36 -3.95 19.26
N GLU A 201 40.14 -4.98 18.43
CA GLU A 201 40.77 -6.30 18.60
C GLU A 201 42.30 -6.24 18.36
N ASP A 202 42.76 -5.51 17.34
CA ASP A 202 44.20 -5.35 17.03
C ASP A 202 44.96 -4.49 18.07
N GLY A 203 44.22 -3.71 18.88
CA GLY A 203 44.76 -2.87 19.95
C GLY A 203 44.99 -3.58 21.29
N ASP A 204 44.36 -4.74 21.51
CA ASP A 204 44.53 -5.57 22.72
C ASP A 204 45.63 -6.64 22.54
N GLU A 205 46.15 -6.85 21.32
CA GLU A 205 47.24 -7.81 21.04
C GLU A 205 48.67 -7.19 21.04
N GLN A 206 48.83 -5.89 21.29
CA GLN A 206 50.14 -5.19 21.43
C GLN A 206 50.43 -4.73 22.86
#